data_AF-A0A9W5XHV0-F1
#
_entry.id   AF-A0A9W5XHV0-F1
#
_cell.length_a   1.000
_cell.length_b   1.000
_cell.length_c   1.000
_cell.angle_alpha   90.00
_cell.angle_beta   90.00
_cell.angle_gamma   90.00
#
_symmetry.space_group_name_H-M   'P 1'
#
loop_
_entity.id
_entity.type
_entity.pdbx_description
1 polymer ?
#
loop_
_entity_poly.entity_id
_entity_poly.type
_entity_poly.pdbx_seq_one_letter_code
_entity_poly.pdbx_strand_id
1 'polypeptide(L)'
;MDSLAAQLPALLGVLVGTIGTIVATSLADRSRWRRNQTVRWDERRLDAYVEFARALKETHTIASRLTGGYVDRDTALAALAEADFRHTLAWENVLLLGDAPTVTAARAWRDSVWEVERLARDGQADADRPMLLHRANEARDAFYHAARGGLGVGGGSVAQAELLVSRLNLRTDPQPAAPAER
;
A
#
# COMPACT_ATOMS: atom_id res chain seq x y z
N MET A 1 3.42 -12.54 -74.46
CA MET A 1 3.43 -11.31 -73.66
C MET A 1 2.29 -11.45 -72.66
N ASP A 2 2.56 -12.04 -71.50
CA ASP A 2 1.50 -12.27 -70.51
C ASP A 2 0.97 -10.93 -70.04
N SER A 3 -0.32 -10.71 -70.33
CA SER A 3 -0.94 -9.42 -70.15
C SER A 3 -1.00 -9.05 -68.66
N LEU A 4 -0.87 -7.76 -68.37
CA LEU A 4 -1.03 -7.18 -67.04
C LEU A 4 -2.32 -7.69 -66.34
N ALA A 5 -3.36 -7.98 -67.11
CA ALA A 5 -4.62 -8.52 -66.63
C ALA A 5 -4.49 -9.91 -65.97
N ALA A 6 -3.55 -10.75 -66.41
CA ALA A 6 -3.29 -12.06 -65.80
C ALA A 6 -2.56 -11.94 -64.44
N GLN A 7 -1.88 -10.81 -64.18
CA GLN A 7 -1.14 -10.57 -62.94
C GLN A 7 -1.95 -9.83 -61.87
N LEU A 8 -3.08 -9.22 -62.24
CA LEU A 8 -3.98 -8.51 -61.32
C LEU A 8 -4.41 -9.35 -60.10
N PRO A 9 -4.78 -10.64 -60.23
CA PRO A 9 -5.17 -11.44 -59.07
C PRO A 9 -4.03 -11.62 -58.06
N ALA A 10 -2.80 -11.81 -58.55
CA ALA A 10 -1.62 -11.97 -57.71
C ALA A 10 -1.28 -10.66 -56.97
N LEU A 11 -1.34 -9.52 -57.67
CA LEU A 11 -1.10 -8.21 -57.07
C LEU A 11 -2.15 -7.86 -56.01
N LEU A 12 -3.42 -8.18 -56.26
CA LEU A 12 -4.50 -8.03 -55.27
C LEU A 12 -4.26 -8.92 -54.04
N GLY A 13 -3.82 -10.16 -54.24
CA GLY A 13 -3.47 -11.07 -53.15
C GLY A 13 -2.35 -10.53 -52.26
N VAL A 14 -1.29 -9.99 -52.86
CA VAL A 14 -0.17 -9.35 -52.12
C VAL A 14 -0.64 -8.10 -51.38
N LEU A 15 -1.47 -7.27 -52.01
CA LEU A 15 -2.01 -6.06 -51.36
C LEU A 15 -2.85 -6.41 -50.14
N VAL A 16 -3.76 -7.38 -50.27
CA VAL A 16 -4.60 -7.87 -49.16
C VAL A 16 -3.73 -8.50 -48.07
N GLY A 17 -2.75 -9.33 -48.45
CA GLY A 17 -1.81 -9.95 -47.51
C GLY A 17 -0.99 -8.92 -46.73
N THR A 18 -0.54 -7.86 -47.39
CA THR A 18 0.24 -6.78 -46.77
C THR A 18 -0.62 -5.96 -45.80
N ILE A 19 -1.83 -5.58 -46.21
CA ILE A 19 -2.78 -4.85 -45.34
C ILE A 19 -3.14 -5.72 -44.13
N GLY A 20 -3.45 -7.00 -44.35
CA GLY A 20 -3.73 -7.95 -43.28
C GLY A 20 -2.57 -8.09 -42.29
N THR A 21 -1.33 -8.15 -42.80
CA THR A 21 -0.12 -8.20 -41.98
C THR A 21 0.04 -6.94 -41.14
N ILE A 22 -0.06 -5.74 -41.75
CA ILE A 22 0.08 -4.47 -41.03
C ILE A 22 -0.95 -4.35 -39.89
N VAL A 23 -2.21 -4.72 -40.16
CA VAL A 23 -3.28 -4.68 -39.15
C VAL A 23 -3.02 -5.69 -38.03
N ALA A 24 -2.66 -6.93 -38.36
CA ALA A 24 -2.35 -7.96 -37.37
C ALA A 24 -1.17 -7.57 -36.48
N THR A 25 -0.09 -7.05 -37.07
CA THR A 25 1.09 -6.56 -36.34
C THR A 25 0.74 -5.38 -35.43
N SER A 26 -0.03 -4.41 -35.93
CA SER A 26 -0.45 -3.24 -35.16
C SER A 26 -1.31 -3.61 -33.93
N LEU A 27 -2.22 -4.58 -34.08
CA LEU A 27 -3.04 -5.09 -32.98
C LEU A 27 -2.18 -5.84 -31.94
N ALA A 28 -1.26 -6.68 -32.41
CA ALA A 28 -0.34 -7.40 -31.56
C ALA A 28 0.55 -6.44 -30.75
N ASP A 29 1.11 -5.42 -31.40
CA ASP A 29 1.95 -4.39 -30.77
C ASP A 29 1.16 -3.55 -29.79
N ARG A 30 -0.08 -3.16 -30.11
CA ARG A 30 -0.93 -2.44 -29.15
C ARG A 30 -1.28 -3.28 -27.92
N SER A 31 -1.49 -4.60 -28.08
CA SER A 31 -1.70 -5.51 -26.96
C SER A 31 -0.46 -5.65 -26.08
N ARG A 32 0.74 -5.69 -26.68
CA ARG A 32 2.02 -5.78 -25.97
C ARG A 32 2.33 -4.46 -25.25
N TRP A 33 2.12 -3.34 -25.93
CA TRP A 33 2.31 -2.00 -25.37
C TRP A 33 1.40 -1.76 -24.16
N ARG A 34 0.11 -2.12 -24.26
CA ARG A 34 -0.82 -2.04 -23.12
C ARG A 34 -0.36 -2.88 -21.93
N ARG A 35 0.02 -4.14 -22.17
CA ARG A 35 0.51 -5.03 -21.10
C ARG A 35 1.76 -4.48 -20.42
N ASN A 36 2.75 -4.04 -21.21
CA ASN A 36 3.97 -3.45 -20.67
C ASN A 36 3.70 -2.15 -19.89
N GLN A 37 2.75 -1.33 -20.35
CA GLN A 37 2.36 -0.12 -19.62
C GLN A 37 1.63 -0.45 -18.31
N THR A 38 0.74 -1.44 -18.30
CA THR A 38 0.06 -1.90 -17.08
C THR A 38 1.08 -2.35 -16.04
N VAL A 39 2.07 -3.18 -16.42
CA VAL A 39 3.13 -3.64 -15.52
C VAL A 39 3.91 -2.46 -14.92
N ARG A 40 4.30 -1.48 -15.74
CA ARG A 40 5.03 -0.28 -15.24
C ARG A 40 4.20 0.59 -14.31
N TRP A 41 2.88 0.67 -14.54
CA TRP A 41 1.99 1.41 -13.64
C TRP A 41 1.79 0.68 -12.32
N ASP A 42 1.71 -0.65 -12.34
CA ASP A 42 1.60 -1.46 -11.13
C ASP A 42 2.88 -1.41 -10.29
N GLU A 43 4.07 -1.44 -10.92
CA GLU A 43 5.36 -1.24 -10.25
C GLU A 43 5.41 0.13 -9.55
N ARG A 44 5.07 1.21 -10.26
CA ARG A 44 5.04 2.57 -9.67
C ARG A 44 4.02 2.72 -8.55
N ARG A 45 2.87 2.06 -8.67
CA ARG A 45 1.86 2.01 -7.61
C ARG A 45 2.38 1.30 -6.38
N LEU A 46 3.03 0.15 -6.57
CA LEU A 46 3.65 -0.60 -5.48
C LEU A 46 4.69 0.26 -4.76
N ASP A 47 5.57 0.93 -5.51
CA ASP A 47 6.59 1.82 -4.92
C ASP A 47 5.93 2.93 -4.08
N ALA A 48 4.91 3.61 -4.62
CA ALA A 48 4.16 4.64 -3.89
C ALA A 48 3.51 4.09 -2.61
N TYR A 49 2.90 2.91 -2.67
CA TYR A 49 2.27 2.27 -1.51
C TYR A 49 3.30 1.88 -0.45
N VAL A 50 4.47 1.37 -0.85
CA VAL A 50 5.56 0.99 0.06
C VAL A 50 6.18 2.21 0.73
N GLU A 51 6.46 3.28 -0.03
CA GLU A 51 6.99 4.53 0.52
C GLU A 51 6.03 5.16 1.53
N PHE A 52 4.73 5.23 1.18
CA PHE A 52 3.70 5.71 2.09
C PHE A 52 3.60 4.88 3.36
N ALA A 53 3.53 3.55 3.23
CA ALA A 53 3.44 2.65 4.38
C ALA A 53 4.65 2.79 5.31
N ARG A 54 5.85 2.91 4.74
CA ARG A 54 7.09 3.10 5.49
C ARG A 54 7.06 4.42 6.26
N ALA A 55 6.77 5.53 5.58
CA ALA A 55 6.75 6.85 6.19
C ALA A 55 5.71 6.93 7.31
N LEU A 56 4.48 6.46 7.05
CA LEU A 56 3.41 6.49 8.04
C LEU A 56 3.67 5.55 9.23
N LYS A 57 4.28 4.39 9.00
CA LYS A 57 4.65 3.48 10.09
C LYS A 57 5.75 4.05 10.98
N GLU A 58 6.67 4.81 10.41
CA GLU A 58 7.71 5.50 11.17
C GLU A 58 7.09 6.57 12.08
N THR A 59 6.24 7.44 11.53
CA THR A 59 5.47 8.43 12.30
C THR A 59 4.67 7.78 13.44
N HIS A 60 3.90 6.73 13.13
CA HIS A 60 3.15 5.98 14.14
C HIS A 60 4.05 5.37 15.22
N THR A 61 5.23 4.86 14.87
CA THR A 61 6.17 4.26 15.83
C THR A 61 6.74 5.32 16.77
N ILE A 62 7.15 6.47 16.25
CA ILE A 62 7.66 7.59 17.06
C ILE A 62 6.56 8.07 18.02
N ALA A 63 5.36 8.35 17.51
CA ALA A 63 4.22 8.79 18.31
C ALA A 63 3.83 7.76 19.39
N SER A 64 3.81 6.47 19.05
CA SER A 64 3.51 5.38 19.99
C SER A 64 4.55 5.26 21.10
N ARG A 65 5.83 5.49 20.79
CA ARG A 65 6.92 5.47 21.79
C ARG A 65 6.89 6.69 22.68
N LEU A 66 6.62 7.87 22.11
CA LEU A 66 6.50 9.12 22.84
C LEU A 66 5.34 9.08 23.83
N THR A 67 4.16 8.64 23.40
CA THR A 67 2.99 8.43 24.28
C THR A 67 3.22 7.36 25.35
N GLY A 68 4.21 6.49 25.17
CA GLY A 68 4.61 5.48 26.15
C GLY A 68 5.69 5.91 27.13
N GLY A 69 6.24 7.12 26.99
CA GLY A 69 7.37 7.57 27.81
C GLY A 69 8.66 6.78 27.58
N TYR A 70 8.80 6.09 26.44
CA TYR A 70 9.96 5.25 26.15
C TYR A 70 11.12 6.00 25.45
N VAL A 71 10.95 7.29 25.21
CA VAL A 71 11.88 8.15 24.47
C VAL A 71 11.87 9.56 25.06
N ASP A 72 12.98 10.27 24.89
CA ASP A 72 13.06 11.69 25.19
C ASP A 72 12.08 12.51 24.34
N ARG A 73 11.40 13.48 24.96
CA ARG A 73 10.29 14.20 24.35
C ARG A 73 10.75 15.11 23.21
N ASP A 74 11.76 15.94 23.45
CA ASP A 74 12.20 16.93 22.48
C ASP A 74 12.83 16.26 21.26
N THR A 75 13.64 15.23 21.50
CA THR A 75 14.21 14.40 20.43
C THR A 75 13.12 13.71 19.61
N ALA A 76 12.11 13.14 20.27
CA ALA A 76 11.01 12.47 19.58
C ALA A 76 10.12 13.43 18.78
N LEU A 77 9.84 14.63 19.29
CA LEU A 77 9.05 15.64 18.58
C LEU A 77 9.77 16.16 17.33
N ALA A 78 11.09 16.36 17.41
CA ALA A 78 11.89 16.72 16.24
C ALA A 78 11.89 15.62 15.18
N ALA A 79 12.10 14.36 15.60
CA ALA A 79 12.03 13.21 14.69
C ALA A 79 10.64 13.03 14.08
N LEU A 80 9.58 13.31 14.85
CA LEU A 80 8.20 13.24 14.38
C LEU A 80 7.93 14.28 13.28
N ALA A 81 8.39 15.51 13.45
CA ALA A 81 8.24 16.56 12.43
C ALA A 81 8.91 16.19 11.10
N GLU A 82 10.10 15.58 11.15
CA GLU A 82 10.79 15.09 9.94
C GLU A 82 10.07 13.90 9.29
N ALA A 83 9.52 12.99 10.09
CA ALA A 83 8.71 11.89 9.58
C ALA A 83 7.42 12.38 8.92
N ASP A 84 6.74 13.37 9.51
CA ASP A 84 5.50 13.97 8.99
C ASP A 84 5.72 14.62 7.61
N PHE A 85 6.86 15.29 7.42
CA PHE A 85 7.21 15.87 6.12
C PHE A 85 7.35 14.79 5.04
N ARG A 86 8.12 13.72 5.31
CA ARG A 86 8.28 12.60 4.37
C ARG A 86 6.97 11.89 4.08
N HIS A 87 6.14 11.71 5.09
CA HIS A 87 4.81 11.14 4.95
C HIS A 87 3.91 12.00 4.05
N THR A 88 3.96 13.33 4.17
CA THR A 88 3.20 14.25 3.30
C THR A 88 3.60 14.09 1.83
N LEU A 89 4.89 13.99 1.52
CA LEU A 89 5.35 13.75 0.15
C LEU A 89 4.92 12.38 -0.39
N ALA A 90 5.03 11.33 0.42
CA ALA A 90 4.60 9.99 0.03
C ALA A 90 3.08 9.90 -0.19
N TRP A 91 2.30 10.68 0.55
CA TRP A 91 0.84 10.76 0.39
C TRP A 91 0.44 11.30 -0.99
N GLU A 92 1.15 12.31 -1.52
CA GLU A 92 0.87 12.85 -2.86
C GLU A 92 1.07 11.79 -3.96
N ASN A 93 2.08 10.91 -3.81
CA ASN A 93 2.29 9.80 -4.75
C ASN A 93 1.12 8.80 -4.71
N VAL A 94 0.57 8.51 -3.53
CA VAL A 94 -0.60 7.63 -3.38
C VAL A 94 -1.85 8.27 -4.01
N LEU A 95 -2.05 9.58 -3.86
CA LEU A 95 -3.16 10.28 -4.52
C LEU A 95 -3.06 10.23 -6.04
N LEU A 96 -1.85 10.39 -6.59
CA LEU A 96 -1.62 10.42 -8.03
C LEU A 96 -1.77 9.05 -8.68
N LEU A 97 -1.28 8.00 -8.02
CA LEU A 97 -1.14 6.67 -8.61
C LEU A 97 -2.18 5.67 -8.10
N GLY A 98 -2.70 5.86 -6.89
CA GLY A 98 -3.53 4.86 -6.22
C GLY A 98 -4.92 4.68 -6.84
N ASP A 99 -5.50 3.49 -6.68
CA ASP A 99 -6.92 3.27 -6.98
C ASP A 99 -7.80 3.80 -5.85
N ALA A 100 -9.05 4.15 -6.16
CA ALA A 100 -9.96 4.78 -5.20
C ALA A 100 -10.15 3.99 -3.89
N PRO A 101 -10.34 2.65 -3.90
CA PRO A 101 -10.37 1.85 -2.67
C PRO A 101 -9.09 1.98 -1.85
N THR A 102 -7.92 1.84 -2.47
CA THR A 102 -6.63 1.93 -1.76
C THR A 102 -6.38 3.33 -1.20
N VAL A 103 -6.68 4.38 -1.95
CA VAL A 103 -6.56 5.78 -1.49
C VAL A 103 -7.49 6.05 -0.29
N THR A 104 -8.71 5.49 -0.31
CA THR A 104 -9.67 5.63 0.79
C THR A 104 -9.14 4.96 2.06
N ALA A 105 -8.64 3.73 1.95
CA ALA A 105 -8.07 3.01 3.09
C ALA A 105 -6.78 3.67 3.60
N ALA A 106 -5.93 4.19 2.70
CA ALA A 106 -4.73 4.95 3.04
C ALA A 106 -5.07 6.22 3.83
N ARG A 107 -6.11 6.96 3.42
CA ARG A 107 -6.60 8.13 4.17
C ARG A 107 -7.06 7.73 5.57
N ALA A 108 -7.86 6.68 5.70
CA ALA A 108 -8.32 6.20 7.01
C ALA A 108 -7.15 5.81 7.92
N TRP A 109 -6.11 5.17 7.37
CA TRP A 109 -4.90 4.86 8.12
C TRP A 109 -4.15 6.12 8.54
N ARG A 110 -3.94 7.08 7.62
CA ARG A 110 -3.33 8.36 7.95
C ARG A 110 -4.05 9.09 9.08
N ASP A 111 -5.36 9.24 8.96
CA ASP A 111 -6.18 9.95 9.93
C ASP A 111 -6.13 9.25 11.31
N SER A 112 -6.12 7.91 11.35
CA SER A 112 -5.96 7.16 12.61
C SER A 112 -4.58 7.32 13.26
N VAL A 113 -3.52 7.48 12.47
CA VAL A 113 -2.16 7.74 13.00
C VAL A 113 -2.05 9.18 13.50
N TRP A 114 -2.69 10.12 12.81
CA TRP A 114 -2.74 11.52 13.24
C TRP A 114 -3.37 11.70 14.64
N GLU A 115 -4.40 10.92 14.98
CA GLU A 115 -4.94 10.90 16.36
C GLU A 115 -3.90 10.45 17.39
N VAL A 116 -3.06 9.47 17.05
CA VAL A 116 -1.96 9.02 17.93
C VAL A 116 -0.88 10.10 18.07
N GLU A 117 -0.55 10.79 16.99
CA GLU A 117 0.38 11.93 17.01
C GLU A 117 -0.14 13.09 17.85
N ARG A 118 -1.43 13.43 17.69
CA ARG A 118 -2.08 14.48 18.48
C ARG A 118 -1.95 14.20 19.96
N LEU A 119 -2.25 12.96 20.37
CA LEU A 119 -2.04 12.52 21.75
C LEU A 119 -0.57 12.67 22.19
N ALA A 120 0.38 12.29 21.34
CA ALA A 120 1.82 12.41 21.63
C ALA A 120 2.25 13.87 21.87
N ARG A 121 1.73 14.79 21.05
CA ARG A 121 1.99 16.24 21.13
C ARG A 121 1.33 16.87 22.35
N ASP A 122 0.13 16.45 22.72
CA ASP A 122 -0.58 16.96 23.90
C ASP A 122 0.12 16.53 25.21
N GLY A 123 0.88 15.43 25.19
CA GLY A 123 1.73 15.01 26.31
C GLY A 123 0.97 14.51 27.54
N GLN A 124 -0.33 14.28 27.40
CA GLN A 124 -1.19 13.77 28.47
C GLN A 124 -1.24 12.25 28.41
N ALA A 125 -1.27 11.61 29.58
CA ALA A 125 -1.59 10.19 29.67
C ALA A 125 -3.08 10.02 29.38
N ASP A 126 -3.40 9.34 28.29
CA ASP A 126 -4.77 9.09 27.85
C ASP A 126 -5.13 7.62 28.04
N ALA A 127 -6.24 7.39 28.74
CA ALA A 127 -6.81 6.06 28.94
C ALA A 127 -7.21 5.41 27.61
N ASP A 128 -7.51 6.20 26.58
CA ASP A 128 -7.93 5.74 25.26
C ASP A 128 -6.75 5.37 24.34
N ARG A 129 -5.50 5.58 24.79
CA ARG A 129 -4.29 5.25 24.00
C ARG A 129 -4.31 3.84 23.41
N PRO A 130 -4.63 2.75 24.14
CA PRO A 130 -4.65 1.41 23.56
C PRO A 130 -5.66 1.29 22.42
N MET A 131 -6.83 1.94 22.54
CA MET A 131 -7.85 1.95 21.50
C MET A 131 -7.37 2.69 20.25
N LEU A 132 -6.75 3.87 20.41
CA LEU A 132 -6.19 4.63 19.28
C LEU A 132 -5.11 3.84 18.54
N LEU A 133 -4.20 3.19 19.29
CA LEU A 133 -3.18 2.33 18.70
C LEU A 133 -3.79 1.12 17.98
N HIS A 134 -4.83 0.51 18.53
CA HIS A 134 -5.53 -0.61 17.89
C HIS A 134 -6.18 -0.18 16.58
N ARG A 135 -6.95 0.93 16.60
CA ARG A 135 -7.60 1.49 15.40
C ARG A 135 -6.60 1.81 14.29
N ALA A 136 -5.42 2.33 14.64
CA ALA A 136 -4.36 2.57 13.66
C ALA A 136 -3.80 1.28 13.03
N ASN A 137 -3.73 0.19 13.80
CA ASN A 137 -3.33 -1.11 13.25
C ASN A 137 -4.41 -1.72 12.36
N GLU A 138 -5.69 -1.60 12.71
CA GLU A 138 -6.80 -2.07 11.86
C GLU A 138 -6.85 -1.31 10.53
N ALA A 139 -6.71 0.02 10.58
CA ALA A 139 -6.71 0.86 9.39
C ALA A 139 -5.51 0.54 8.46
N ARG A 140 -4.33 0.23 9.04
CA ARG A 140 -3.19 -0.29 8.27
C ARG A 140 -3.55 -1.59 7.55
N ASP A 141 -4.17 -2.53 8.25
CA ASP A 141 -4.50 -3.84 7.68
C ASP A 141 -5.52 -3.69 6.53
N ALA A 142 -6.48 -2.77 6.67
CA ALA A 142 -7.40 -2.41 5.59
C ALA A 142 -6.68 -1.79 4.38
N PHE A 143 -5.68 -0.92 4.61
CA PHE A 143 -4.84 -0.38 3.54
C PHE A 143 -4.10 -1.49 2.80
N TYR A 144 -3.46 -2.43 3.51
CA TYR A 144 -2.77 -3.55 2.88
C TYR A 144 -3.70 -4.48 2.12
N HIS A 145 -4.90 -4.74 2.64
CA HIS A 145 -5.90 -5.51 1.92
C HIS A 145 -6.30 -4.82 0.59
N ALA A 146 -6.61 -3.53 0.64
CA ALA A 146 -6.96 -2.76 -0.55
C ALA A 146 -5.82 -2.69 -1.57
N ALA A 147 -4.60 -2.37 -1.12
CA ALA A 147 -3.42 -2.28 -1.97
C ALA A 147 -3.08 -3.60 -2.65
N ARG A 148 -3.16 -4.73 -1.93
CA ARG A 148 -2.97 -6.07 -2.50
C ARG A 148 -4.04 -6.39 -3.54
N GLY A 149 -5.30 -6.08 -3.25
CA GLY A 149 -6.41 -6.25 -4.20
C GLY A 149 -6.21 -5.42 -5.47
N GLY A 150 -5.83 -4.14 -5.33
CA GLY A 150 -5.56 -3.23 -6.45
C GLY A 150 -4.38 -3.64 -7.33
N LEU A 151 -3.38 -4.33 -6.76
CA LEU A 151 -2.22 -4.89 -7.47
C LEU A 151 -2.43 -6.34 -7.95
N GLY A 152 -3.61 -6.93 -7.73
CA GLY A 152 -3.90 -8.32 -8.11
C GLY A 152 -3.13 -9.38 -7.31
N VAL A 153 -2.58 -9.01 -6.14
CA VAL A 153 -1.83 -9.92 -5.27
C VAL A 153 -2.81 -10.79 -4.48
N GLY A 154 -3.00 -12.02 -4.92
CA GLY A 154 -3.83 -13.02 -4.23
C GLY A 154 -3.22 -13.55 -2.92
N GLY A 155 -3.99 -14.36 -2.19
CA GLY A 155 -3.60 -15.01 -0.93
C GLY A 155 -4.54 -14.69 0.24
N GLY A 156 -4.30 -15.32 1.39
CA GLY A 156 -5.08 -15.14 2.61
C GLY A 156 -4.86 -13.80 3.32
N SER A 157 -5.53 -13.62 4.45
CA SER A 157 -5.39 -12.42 5.28
C SER A 157 -3.94 -12.23 5.74
N VAL A 158 -3.45 -10.99 5.62
CA VAL A 158 -2.18 -10.53 6.19
C VAL A 158 -2.38 -9.63 7.41
N ALA A 159 -3.62 -9.56 7.92
CA ALA A 159 -3.99 -8.73 9.07
C ALA A 159 -3.14 -9.09 10.29
N GLN A 160 -2.66 -8.07 10.98
CA GLN A 160 -1.81 -8.19 12.16
C GLN A 160 -2.48 -7.61 13.42
N ALA A 161 -3.50 -6.76 13.27
CA ALA A 161 -4.20 -6.14 14.40
C ALA A 161 -4.86 -7.20 15.29
N GLU A 162 -5.55 -8.17 14.70
CA GLU A 162 -6.17 -9.29 15.40
C GLU A 162 -5.12 -10.17 16.12
N LEU A 163 -4.03 -10.49 15.43
CA LEU A 163 -2.90 -11.25 16.00
C LEU A 163 -2.28 -10.52 17.20
N LEU A 164 -2.19 -9.19 17.15
CA LEU A 164 -1.65 -8.39 18.25
C LEU A 164 -2.55 -8.45 19.48
N VAL A 165 -3.87 -8.30 19.31
CA VAL A 165 -4.85 -8.40 20.41
C VAL A 165 -4.78 -9.79 21.06
N SER A 166 -4.77 -10.85 20.24
CA SER A 166 -4.62 -12.22 20.74
C SER A 166 -3.36 -12.40 21.60
N ARG A 167 -2.21 -11.90 21.14
CA ARG A 167 -0.95 -11.98 21.90
C ARG A 167 -0.95 -11.18 23.19
N LEU A 168 -1.63 -10.03 23.23
CA LEU A 168 -1.76 -9.23 24.45
C LEU A 168 -2.65 -9.95 25.47
N ASN A 169 -3.75 -10.55 25.03
CA ASN A 169 -4.64 -11.32 25.91
C ASN A 169 -3.92 -12.54 26.52
N LEU A 170 -3.15 -13.29 25.71
CA LEU A 170 -2.35 -14.43 26.19
C LEU A 170 -1.29 -14.07 27.24
N ARG A 171 -0.82 -12.82 27.26
CA ARG A 171 0.12 -12.34 28.30
C ARG A 171 -0.58 -11.92 29.59
N THR A 172 -1.89 -11.73 29.55
CA THR A 172 -2.70 -11.26 30.68
C THR A 172 -3.33 -12.42 31.45
N ASP A 173 -3.35 -13.63 30.88
CA ASP A 173 -3.73 -14.84 31.61
C ASP A 173 -2.75 -15.08 32.77
N PRO A 174 -3.25 -15.22 34.01
CA PRO A 174 -2.40 -15.42 35.17
C PRO A 174 -1.60 -16.73 35.01
N GLN A 175 -0.28 -16.61 35.05
CA GLN A 175 0.60 -17.76 35.12
C GLN A 175 0.19 -18.64 36.32
N PRO A 176 -0.09 -19.95 36.14
CA PRO A 176 -0.44 -20.81 37.26
C PRO A 176 0.69 -20.73 38.29
N ALA A 177 0.32 -20.36 39.52
CA ALA A 177 1.27 -20.22 40.62
C ALA A 177 2.09 -21.51 40.72
N ALA A 178 3.43 -21.36 40.74
CA ALA A 178 4.32 -22.49 40.93
C ALA A 178 3.90 -23.25 42.20
N PRO A 179 3.80 -24.60 42.15
CA PRO A 179 3.44 -25.36 43.33
C PRO A 179 4.48 -25.09 44.42
N ALA A 180 4.02 -24.65 45.59
CA ALA A 180 4.86 -24.46 46.75
C ALA A 180 5.52 -25.80 47.10
N GLU A 181 6.84 -25.89 46.94
CA GLU A 181 7.63 -27.01 47.41
C GLU A 181 7.41 -27.15 48.94
N ARG A 182 6.95 -28.32 49.36
CA ARG A 182 6.91 -28.76 50.76
C ARG A 182 7.95 -29.83 50.97
#